data_AF-A0AAT9HNG8-F1
#
_entry.id   AF-A0AAT9HNG8-F1
#
_cell.length_a   1.000
_cell.length_b   1.000
_cell.length_c   1.000
_cell.angle_alpha   90.00
_cell.angle_beta   90.00
_cell.angle_gamma   90.00
#
_symmetry.space_group_name_H-M   'P 1'
#
loop_
_entity.id
_entity.type
_entity.pdbx_description
1 polymer ?
#
loop_
_entity_poly.entity_id
_entity_poly.type
_entity_poly.pdbx_seq_one_letter_code
_entity_poly.pdbx_strand_id
1 'polypeptide(L)'
;MTACPGEPWTEVAPASAEQAALRTELGRQVARLHRVTGPAFGYPSGALGPLAPDWRTAFTAMTGAVLADARHYGAWLPRPAGEVAAVLRTAAGALDEVTVPVLVHFDLWPGNILVERTAAGQARIGGIVDGERMFWGDPLADLVSLALLGDIATDDAFLAGYAEAGGRVAYDRAARVRLALYRAYLYLIMLIETVPRAAGEDHVRRVRDAVAPELEAALDDIGRLC
;
A
#
# COMPACT_ATOMS: atom_id res chain seq x y z
N MET A 1 12.17 22.10 3.71
CA MET A 1 11.89 20.85 4.44
C MET A 1 11.71 21.22 5.89
N THR A 2 10.52 21.03 6.45
CA THR A 2 10.25 21.22 7.89
C THR A 2 10.47 19.89 8.60
N ALA A 3 11.12 19.90 9.76
CA ALA A 3 11.31 18.69 10.55
C ALA A 3 9.96 18.17 11.07
N CYS A 4 9.67 16.88 10.85
CA CYS A 4 8.56 16.20 11.50
C CYS A 4 9.06 15.66 12.86
N PRO A 5 8.30 15.87 13.95
CA PRO A 5 8.71 15.38 15.25
C PRO A 5 8.64 13.85 15.35
N GLY A 6 9.50 13.28 16.18
CA GLY A 6 9.52 11.85 16.49
C GLY A 6 10.58 11.04 15.75
N GLU A 7 10.64 9.77 16.09
CA GLU A 7 11.53 8.76 15.52
C GLU A 7 10.70 7.65 14.86
N PRO A 8 11.22 6.91 13.87
CA PRO A 8 10.49 5.81 13.24
C PRO A 8 9.91 4.84 14.27
N TRP A 9 8.66 4.39 14.06
CA TRP A 9 7.98 3.47 14.99
C TRP A 9 8.82 2.22 15.26
N THR A 10 9.51 1.70 14.24
CA THR A 10 10.42 0.54 14.36
C THR A 10 11.57 0.76 15.34
N GLU A 11 12.05 2.01 15.46
CA GLU A 11 13.14 2.38 16.36
C GLU A 11 12.61 2.67 17.78
N VAL A 12 11.48 3.37 17.88
CA VAL A 12 10.83 3.66 19.17
C VAL A 12 10.34 2.38 19.86
N ALA A 13 9.90 1.39 19.07
CA ALA A 13 9.38 0.10 19.53
C ALA A 13 8.40 0.24 20.72
N PRO A 14 7.28 0.99 20.56
CA PRO A 14 6.37 1.31 21.65
C PRO A 14 5.78 0.04 22.31
N ALA A 15 5.52 0.14 23.61
CA ALA A 15 4.97 -0.97 24.39
C ALA A 15 3.59 -1.36 23.85
N SER A 16 3.19 -2.63 24.01
CA SER A 16 1.91 -3.14 23.48
C SER A 16 0.69 -2.31 23.92
N ALA A 17 0.72 -1.76 25.13
CA ALA A 17 -0.34 -0.89 25.64
C ALA A 17 -0.48 0.45 24.88
N GLU A 18 0.59 0.93 24.26
CA GLU A 18 0.63 2.19 23.51
C GLU A 18 0.30 1.99 22.03
N GLN A 19 0.60 0.80 21.49
CA GLN A 19 0.40 0.47 20.08
C GLN A 19 -1.06 0.63 19.66
N ALA A 20 -2.02 0.19 20.48
CA ALA A 20 -3.44 0.35 20.17
C ALA A 20 -3.83 1.84 20.02
N ALA A 21 -3.41 2.69 20.95
CA ALA A 21 -3.70 4.12 20.89
C ALA A 21 -3.05 4.79 19.65
N LEU A 22 -1.81 4.42 19.34
CA LEU A 22 -1.09 4.89 18.16
C LEU A 22 -1.75 4.43 16.86
N ARG A 23 -2.21 3.16 16.78
CA ARG A 23 -2.94 2.66 15.60
C ARG A 23 -4.27 3.37 15.40
N THR A 24 -5.01 3.65 16.48
CA THR A 24 -6.24 4.47 16.39
C THR A 24 -5.94 5.90 15.94
N GLU A 25 -4.90 6.54 16.45
CA GLU A 25 -4.48 7.86 15.97
C GLU A 25 -4.09 7.83 14.49
N LEU A 26 -3.30 6.84 14.08
CA LEU A 26 -2.91 6.64 12.69
C LEU A 26 -4.12 6.45 11.77
N GLY A 27 -5.10 5.64 12.20
CA GLY A 27 -6.38 5.48 11.49
C GLY A 27 -7.07 6.82 11.25
N ARG A 28 -7.14 7.67 12.28
CA ARG A 28 -7.72 9.02 12.13
C ARG A 28 -6.93 9.89 11.14
N GLN A 29 -5.61 9.81 11.15
CA GLN A 29 -4.75 10.59 10.25
C GLN A 29 -4.88 10.12 8.79
N VAL A 30 -4.86 8.81 8.54
CA VAL A 30 -5.05 8.23 7.20
C VAL A 30 -6.44 8.53 6.65
N ALA A 31 -7.50 8.46 7.48
CA ALA A 31 -8.84 8.89 7.06
C ALA A 31 -8.89 10.36 6.66
N ARG A 32 -8.11 11.24 7.31
CA ARG A 32 -8.00 12.65 6.92
C ARG A 32 -7.23 12.81 5.61
N LEU A 33 -6.16 12.05 5.41
CA LEU A 33 -5.40 12.02 4.15
C LEU A 33 -6.32 11.67 2.97
N HIS A 34 -7.13 10.62 3.12
CA HIS A 34 -8.08 10.16 2.10
C HIS A 34 -9.23 11.12 1.80
N ARG A 35 -9.37 12.24 2.52
CA ARG A 35 -10.31 13.32 2.17
C ARG A 35 -9.74 14.29 1.15
N VAL A 36 -8.42 14.28 0.94
CA VAL A 36 -7.77 15.09 -0.08
C VAL A 36 -8.03 14.41 -1.43
N THR A 37 -8.68 15.13 -2.35
CA THR A 37 -9.06 14.62 -3.68
C THR A 37 -8.23 15.26 -4.78
N GLY A 38 -8.02 14.48 -5.85
CA GLY A 38 -7.22 14.88 -7.01
C GLY A 38 -8.07 15.21 -8.23
N PRO A 39 -7.47 15.79 -9.28
CA PRO A 39 -8.19 16.09 -10.52
C PRO A 39 -8.42 14.85 -11.41
N ALA A 40 -7.61 13.80 -11.26
CA ALA A 40 -7.60 12.58 -12.06
C ALA A 40 -6.73 11.51 -11.36
N PHE A 41 -6.64 10.30 -11.93
CA PHE A 41 -5.98 9.14 -11.30
C PHE A 41 -4.52 8.94 -11.74
N GLY A 42 -3.69 8.38 -10.86
CA GLY A 42 -2.29 8.02 -11.12
C GLY A 42 -1.26 8.89 -10.39
N TYR A 43 0.01 8.77 -10.79
CA TYR A 43 1.12 9.46 -10.14
C TYR A 43 1.15 10.95 -10.49
N PRO A 44 1.12 11.86 -9.49
CA PRO A 44 1.18 13.31 -9.73
C PRO A 44 2.51 13.79 -10.32
N SER A 45 3.58 13.00 -10.17
CA SER A 45 4.89 13.26 -10.77
C SER A 45 4.90 13.14 -12.29
N GLY A 46 3.90 12.49 -12.89
CA GLY A 46 3.88 12.17 -14.31
C GLY A 46 4.82 11.04 -14.72
N ALA A 47 5.36 10.27 -13.76
CA ALA A 47 6.33 9.19 -14.01
C ALA A 47 5.83 8.13 -15.00
N LEU A 48 4.51 7.89 -15.06
CA LEU A 48 3.87 6.96 -15.99
C LEU A 48 3.03 7.67 -17.06
N GLY A 49 3.31 8.96 -17.31
CA GLY A 49 2.53 9.81 -18.20
C GLY A 49 1.47 10.64 -17.48
N PRO A 50 0.55 11.27 -18.23
CA PRO A 50 -0.52 12.11 -17.68
C PRO A 50 -1.45 11.31 -16.75
N LEU A 51 -2.12 12.02 -15.84
CA LEU A 51 -3.18 11.43 -15.02
C LEU A 51 -4.31 10.87 -15.92
N ALA A 52 -4.84 9.70 -15.54
CA ALA A 52 -5.89 9.00 -16.27
C ALA A 52 -7.30 9.44 -15.81
N PRO A 53 -8.30 9.41 -16.70
CA PRO A 53 -9.67 9.77 -16.35
C PRO A 53 -10.37 8.77 -15.41
N ASP A 54 -9.87 7.53 -15.35
CA ASP A 54 -10.45 6.45 -14.56
C ASP A 54 -9.37 5.60 -13.87
N TRP A 55 -9.76 4.96 -12.76
CA TRP A 55 -8.83 4.20 -11.93
C TRP A 55 -8.33 2.92 -12.60
N ARG A 56 -9.17 2.24 -13.38
CA ARG A 56 -8.79 1.04 -14.12
C ARG A 56 -7.61 1.33 -15.06
N THR A 57 -7.70 2.40 -15.83
CA THR A 57 -6.64 2.84 -16.76
C THR A 57 -5.36 3.16 -16.01
N ALA A 58 -5.42 3.97 -14.95
CA ALA A 58 -4.24 4.31 -14.14
C ALA A 58 -3.57 3.07 -13.54
N PHE A 59 -4.34 2.21 -12.86
CA PHE A 59 -3.81 1.04 -12.17
C PHE A 59 -3.29 -0.03 -13.15
N THR A 60 -3.91 -0.16 -14.33
CA THR A 60 -3.40 -1.02 -15.42
C THR A 60 -2.05 -0.51 -15.93
N ALA A 61 -1.87 0.80 -16.08
CA ALA A 61 -0.58 1.38 -16.45
C ALA A 61 0.49 1.16 -15.36
N MET A 62 0.11 1.33 -14.08
CA MET A 62 1.00 1.12 -12.92
C MET A 62 1.51 -0.32 -12.84
N THR A 63 0.60 -1.31 -12.88
CA THR A 63 0.96 -2.72 -12.87
C THR A 63 1.71 -3.14 -14.15
N GLY A 64 1.34 -2.58 -15.29
CA GLY A 64 2.04 -2.78 -16.56
C GLY A 64 3.49 -2.30 -16.54
N ALA A 65 3.75 -1.14 -15.94
CA ALA A 65 5.09 -0.58 -15.78
C ALA A 65 5.97 -1.47 -14.88
N VAL A 66 5.46 -1.86 -13.70
CA VAL A 66 6.21 -2.74 -12.79
C VAL A 66 6.50 -4.09 -13.43
N LEU A 67 5.56 -4.68 -14.17
CA LEU A 67 5.80 -5.93 -14.91
C LEU A 67 6.77 -5.75 -16.10
N ALA A 68 6.85 -4.54 -16.68
CA ALA A 68 7.88 -4.22 -17.67
C ALA A 68 9.26 -4.16 -17.04
N ASP A 69 9.38 -3.57 -15.84
CA ASP A 69 10.63 -3.55 -15.06
C ASP A 69 11.08 -4.96 -14.69
N ALA A 70 10.16 -5.86 -14.32
CA ALA A 70 10.48 -7.26 -14.09
C ALA A 70 11.18 -7.91 -15.29
N ARG A 71 10.70 -7.62 -16.51
CA ARG A 71 11.31 -8.12 -17.75
C ARG A 71 12.63 -7.41 -18.07
N HIS A 72 12.69 -6.10 -17.87
CA HIS A 72 13.87 -5.29 -18.17
C HIS A 72 15.06 -5.67 -17.30
N TYR A 73 14.84 -5.84 -15.99
CA TYR A 73 15.87 -6.18 -15.02
C TYR A 73 16.09 -7.69 -14.86
N GLY A 74 15.27 -8.53 -15.50
CA GLY A 74 15.31 -9.98 -15.28
C GLY A 74 14.98 -10.38 -13.84
N ALA A 75 14.08 -9.62 -13.18
CA ALA A 75 13.70 -9.88 -11.80
C ALA A 75 13.00 -11.23 -11.67
N TRP A 76 13.32 -11.96 -10.61
CA TRP A 76 12.66 -13.22 -10.30
C TRP A 76 11.25 -12.97 -9.74
N LEU A 77 10.30 -13.77 -10.19
CA LEU A 77 8.92 -13.80 -9.70
C LEU A 77 8.49 -15.26 -9.48
N PRO A 78 7.58 -15.54 -8.52
CA PRO A 78 7.07 -16.89 -8.29
C PRO A 78 6.22 -17.43 -9.45
N ARG A 79 5.68 -16.53 -10.31
CA ARG A 79 4.99 -16.87 -11.56
C ARG A 79 5.56 -16.05 -12.71
N PRO A 80 5.55 -16.55 -13.96
CA PRO A 80 5.93 -15.76 -15.13
C PRO A 80 5.14 -14.44 -15.21
N ALA A 81 5.82 -13.34 -15.53
CA ALA A 81 5.20 -12.01 -15.59
C ALA A 81 3.96 -11.94 -16.51
N GLY A 82 3.93 -12.76 -17.57
CA GLY A 82 2.77 -12.88 -18.47
C GLY A 82 1.55 -13.52 -17.83
N GLU A 83 1.75 -14.51 -16.97
CA GLU A 83 0.68 -15.15 -16.20
C GLU A 83 0.13 -14.21 -15.13
N VAL A 84 1.03 -13.53 -14.40
CA VAL A 84 0.64 -12.48 -13.44
C VAL A 84 -0.21 -11.42 -14.14
N ALA A 85 0.25 -10.90 -15.29
CA ALA A 85 -0.51 -9.93 -16.07
C ALA A 85 -1.89 -10.47 -16.49
N ALA A 86 -2.00 -11.75 -16.82
CA ALA A 86 -3.27 -12.37 -17.19
C ALA A 86 -4.25 -12.42 -16.03
N VAL A 87 -3.79 -12.81 -14.84
CA VAL A 87 -4.59 -12.83 -13.61
C VAL A 87 -5.05 -11.41 -13.24
N LEU A 88 -4.17 -10.42 -13.26
CA LEU A 88 -4.57 -9.03 -12.94
C LEU A 88 -5.66 -8.51 -13.90
N ARG A 89 -5.61 -8.89 -15.19
CA ARG A 89 -6.61 -8.48 -16.18
C ARG A 89 -8.00 -9.03 -15.91
N THR A 90 -8.14 -10.25 -15.34
CA THR A 90 -9.47 -10.81 -15.04
C THR A 90 -10.20 -9.99 -13.98
N ALA A 91 -9.45 -9.37 -13.06
CA ALA A 91 -9.97 -8.55 -11.97
C ALA A 91 -10.15 -7.06 -12.30
N ALA A 92 -9.73 -6.60 -13.49
CA ALA A 92 -9.80 -5.18 -13.86
C ALA A 92 -11.23 -4.61 -13.73
N GLY A 93 -12.24 -5.46 -13.89
CA GLY A 93 -13.66 -5.23 -13.57
C GLY A 93 -13.88 -4.36 -12.33
N ALA A 94 -13.32 -4.81 -11.21
CA ALA A 94 -13.57 -4.26 -9.89
C ALA A 94 -13.03 -2.84 -9.68
N LEU A 95 -12.11 -2.37 -10.53
CA LEU A 95 -11.50 -1.04 -10.43
C LEU A 95 -12.48 0.08 -10.85
N ASP A 96 -13.52 -0.22 -11.62
CA ASP A 96 -14.49 0.78 -12.12
C ASP A 96 -15.37 1.37 -11.02
N GLU A 97 -15.49 0.71 -9.86
CA GLU A 97 -16.23 1.25 -8.72
C GLU A 97 -15.55 2.47 -8.09
N VAL A 98 -14.25 2.66 -8.37
CA VAL A 98 -13.47 3.78 -7.84
C VAL A 98 -13.65 4.99 -8.75
N THR A 99 -14.50 5.90 -8.30
CA THR A 99 -14.90 7.08 -9.09
C THR A 99 -14.31 8.40 -8.56
N VAL A 100 -13.75 8.39 -7.35
CA VAL A 100 -13.16 9.57 -6.73
C VAL A 100 -11.67 9.32 -6.46
N PRO A 101 -10.75 10.02 -7.14
CA PRO A 101 -9.32 9.94 -6.85
C PRO A 101 -9.02 10.62 -5.52
N VAL A 102 -8.53 9.85 -4.55
CA VAL A 102 -8.03 10.39 -3.27
C VAL A 102 -6.52 10.27 -3.21
N LEU A 103 -5.89 11.09 -2.37
CA LEU A 103 -4.46 10.98 -2.12
C LEU A 103 -4.18 9.71 -1.31
N VAL A 104 -3.41 8.79 -1.90
CA VAL A 104 -2.97 7.54 -1.28
C VAL A 104 -1.46 7.61 -1.06
N HIS A 105 -0.98 7.22 0.12
CA HIS A 105 0.44 7.22 0.45
C HIS A 105 1.19 6.03 -0.17
N PHE A 106 0.60 4.86 -0.04
CA PHE A 106 1.05 3.56 -0.53
C PHE A 106 2.40 3.09 0.02
N ASP A 107 2.77 3.57 1.21
CA ASP A 107 4.02 3.15 1.89
C ASP A 107 3.96 3.35 3.43
N LEU A 108 2.82 2.98 4.03
CA LEU A 108 2.51 3.23 5.45
C LEU A 108 2.94 2.07 6.38
N TRP A 109 4.11 1.49 6.13
CA TRP A 109 4.71 0.53 7.06
C TRP A 109 5.34 1.26 8.26
N PRO A 110 5.59 0.58 9.41
CA PRO A 110 6.07 1.23 10.64
C PRO A 110 7.34 2.09 10.49
N GLY A 111 8.22 1.82 9.52
CA GLY A 111 9.41 2.64 9.29
C GLY A 111 9.12 4.06 8.81
N ASN A 112 7.97 4.28 8.15
CA ASN A 112 7.57 5.58 7.61
C ASN A 112 6.60 6.34 8.52
N ILE A 113 6.37 5.83 9.73
CA ILE A 113 5.49 6.43 10.72
C ILE A 113 6.34 6.88 11.91
N LEU A 114 6.40 8.19 12.14
CA LEU A 114 7.16 8.77 13.24
C LEU A 114 6.31 8.79 14.51
N VAL A 115 6.89 8.34 15.61
CA VAL A 115 6.29 8.36 16.95
C VAL A 115 6.99 9.43 17.78
N GLU A 116 6.22 10.38 18.28
CA GLU A 116 6.68 11.45 19.16
C GLU A 116 6.26 11.15 20.60
N ARG A 117 7.17 11.40 21.55
CA ARG A 117 6.85 11.43 22.98
C ARG A 117 6.52 12.85 23.39
N THR A 118 5.29 13.09 23.83
CA THR A 118 4.87 14.40 24.35
C THR A 118 5.60 14.73 25.65
N ALA A 119 5.54 15.99 26.10
CA ALA A 119 6.09 16.41 27.41
C ALA A 119 5.50 15.63 28.60
N ALA A 120 4.29 15.06 28.46
CA ALA A 120 3.66 14.19 29.45
C ALA A 120 4.08 12.71 29.35
N GLY A 121 5.00 12.37 28.44
CA GLY A 121 5.49 11.01 28.20
C GLY A 121 4.61 10.15 27.28
N GLN A 122 3.42 10.63 26.90
CA GLN A 122 2.50 9.91 26.02
C GLN A 122 3.06 9.81 24.59
N ALA A 123 3.02 8.62 24.00
CA ALA A 123 3.29 8.40 22.58
C ALA A 123 2.15 8.95 21.72
N ARG A 124 2.49 9.61 20.62
CA ARG A 124 1.56 10.01 19.57
C ARG A 124 2.21 9.88 18.19
N ILE A 125 1.40 9.93 17.14
CA ILE A 125 1.92 9.99 15.77
C ILE A 125 2.46 11.40 15.50
N GLY A 126 3.78 11.52 15.38
CA GLY A 126 4.48 12.77 15.09
C GLY A 126 4.48 13.15 13.61
N GLY A 127 4.42 12.16 12.72
CA GLY A 127 4.32 12.40 11.29
C GLY A 127 4.27 11.12 10.46
N ILE A 128 3.84 11.28 9.21
CA ILE A 128 3.93 10.27 8.15
C ILE A 128 4.90 10.83 7.11
N VAL A 129 5.89 10.04 6.71
CA VAL A 129 6.98 10.48 5.83
C VAL A 129 7.15 9.54 4.63
N ASP A 130 8.01 9.93 3.70
CA ASP A 130 8.35 9.17 2.49
C ASP A 130 7.20 8.94 1.50
N GLY A 131 6.63 10.05 1.04
CA GLY A 131 5.54 10.06 0.05
C GLY A 131 5.97 9.78 -1.39
N GLU A 132 7.09 9.09 -1.65
CA GLU A 132 7.59 8.87 -3.02
C GLU A 132 6.63 8.02 -3.87
N ARG A 133 5.86 7.13 -3.22
CA ARG A 133 4.86 6.26 -3.86
C ARG A 133 3.46 6.87 -3.91
N MET A 134 3.30 8.13 -3.53
CA MET A 134 1.99 8.77 -3.50
C MET A 134 1.34 8.86 -4.88
N PHE A 135 0.06 8.51 -4.95
CA PHE A 135 -0.75 8.64 -6.15
C PHE A 135 -2.19 9.06 -5.84
N TRP A 136 -2.89 9.48 -6.88
CA TRP A 136 -4.33 9.69 -6.85
C TRP A 136 -5.05 8.38 -7.20
N GLY A 137 -5.77 7.78 -6.26
CA GLY A 137 -6.27 6.41 -6.40
C GLY A 137 -7.40 6.03 -5.45
N ASP A 138 -7.54 4.73 -5.22
CA ASP A 138 -8.49 4.13 -4.28
C ASP A 138 -7.94 4.18 -2.84
N PRO A 139 -8.67 4.71 -1.83
CA PRO A 139 -8.24 4.67 -0.43
C PRO A 139 -7.96 3.26 0.10
N LEU A 140 -8.56 2.20 -0.47
CA LEU A 140 -8.29 0.83 -0.06
C LEU A 140 -6.83 0.40 -0.31
N ALA A 141 -6.13 1.06 -1.23
CA ALA A 141 -4.74 0.73 -1.55
C ALA A 141 -3.79 1.03 -0.38
N ASP A 142 -4.06 2.02 0.47
CA ASP A 142 -3.19 2.29 1.63
C ASP A 142 -3.23 1.16 2.67
N LEU A 143 -4.36 0.45 2.77
CA LEU A 143 -4.57 -0.60 3.76
C LEU A 143 -3.59 -1.77 3.61
N VAL A 144 -3.10 -2.04 2.40
CA VAL A 144 -2.17 -3.16 2.17
C VAL A 144 -0.74 -2.83 2.65
N SER A 145 -0.36 -1.55 2.67
CA SER A 145 0.93 -1.12 3.22
C SER A 145 0.88 -0.97 4.75
N LEU A 146 -0.28 -0.59 5.29
CA LEU A 146 -0.56 -0.53 6.74
C LEU A 146 -0.58 -1.89 7.42
N ALA A 147 -0.92 -2.94 6.68
CA ALA A 147 -0.91 -4.34 7.10
C ALA A 147 0.04 -5.14 6.21
N LEU A 148 1.26 -4.61 5.99
CA LEU A 148 2.28 -5.26 5.17
C LEU A 148 2.50 -6.71 5.60
N LEU A 149 2.29 -7.66 4.68
CA LEU A 149 2.35 -9.12 4.92
C LEU A 149 1.37 -9.63 5.99
N GLY A 150 0.31 -8.89 6.27
CA GLY A 150 -0.74 -9.22 7.23
C GLY A 150 -2.14 -8.91 6.70
N ASP A 151 -3.12 -8.93 7.61
CA ASP A 151 -4.51 -8.63 7.30
C ASP A 151 -5.01 -7.42 8.09
N ILE A 152 -5.32 -6.33 7.38
CA ILE A 152 -5.86 -5.11 7.98
C ILE A 152 -7.17 -5.34 8.72
N ALA A 153 -7.93 -6.38 8.36
CA ALA A 153 -9.19 -6.73 9.04
C ALA A 153 -8.99 -7.18 10.48
N THR A 154 -7.75 -7.50 10.88
CA THR A 154 -7.39 -7.87 12.26
C THR A 154 -6.95 -6.68 13.12
N ASP A 155 -6.88 -5.48 12.54
CA ASP A 155 -6.45 -4.27 13.24
C ASP A 155 -7.64 -3.40 13.68
N ASP A 156 -8.34 -3.87 14.71
CA ASP A 156 -9.51 -3.20 15.27
C ASP A 156 -9.21 -1.76 15.69
N ALA A 157 -8.01 -1.51 16.23
CA ALA A 157 -7.62 -0.19 16.72
C ALA A 157 -7.47 0.82 15.58
N PHE A 158 -6.80 0.44 14.48
CA PHE A 158 -6.70 1.27 13.29
C PHE A 158 -8.07 1.49 12.66
N LEU A 159 -8.86 0.42 12.47
CA LEU A 159 -10.17 0.50 11.82
C LEU A 159 -11.15 1.37 12.60
N ALA A 160 -11.14 1.30 13.93
CA ALA A 160 -11.93 2.18 14.79
C ALA A 160 -11.56 3.65 14.57
N GLY A 161 -10.27 3.99 14.61
CA GLY A 161 -9.79 5.36 14.38
C GLY A 161 -10.09 5.87 12.96
N TYR A 162 -9.94 5.00 11.96
CA TYR A 162 -10.26 5.30 10.57
C TYR A 162 -11.76 5.61 10.40
N ALA A 163 -12.64 4.81 11.01
CA ALA A 163 -14.08 5.00 10.98
C ALA A 163 -14.53 6.26 11.76
N GLU A 164 -13.96 6.54 12.93
CA GLU A 164 -14.23 7.75 13.71
C GLU A 164 -13.95 9.03 12.92
N ALA A 165 -12.91 9.01 12.09
CA ALA A 165 -12.58 10.11 11.19
C ALA A 165 -13.29 10.00 9.82
N GLY A 166 -14.36 9.22 9.71
CA GLY A 166 -15.23 9.15 8.53
C GLY A 166 -14.71 8.29 7.38
N GLY A 167 -13.60 7.57 7.58
CA GLY A 167 -13.14 6.53 6.66
C GLY A 167 -14.13 5.36 6.63
N ARG A 168 -14.21 4.68 5.48
CA ARG A 168 -15.05 3.48 5.31
C ARG A 168 -14.25 2.40 4.61
N VAL A 169 -14.37 1.17 5.09
CA VAL A 169 -13.79 0.00 4.46
C VAL A 169 -14.92 -0.94 4.09
N ALA A 170 -15.10 -1.18 2.80
CA ALA A 170 -16.03 -2.19 2.31
C ALA A 170 -15.32 -3.54 2.25
N TYR A 171 -16.06 -4.62 2.52
CA TYR A 171 -15.57 -6.00 2.44
C TYR A 171 -16.44 -6.87 1.53
N ASP A 172 -17.17 -6.24 0.61
CA ASP A 172 -17.89 -6.92 -0.46
C ASP A 172 -16.91 -7.58 -1.45
N ARG A 173 -17.45 -8.32 -2.42
CA ARG A 173 -16.66 -9.06 -3.40
C ARG A 173 -15.72 -8.13 -4.19
N ALA A 174 -16.19 -6.97 -4.62
CA ALA A 174 -15.39 -6.06 -5.44
C ALA A 174 -14.26 -5.43 -4.64
N ALA A 175 -14.52 -5.02 -3.39
CA ALA A 175 -13.49 -4.52 -2.48
C ALA A 175 -12.44 -5.58 -2.16
N ARG A 176 -12.82 -6.85 -1.98
CA ARG A 176 -11.87 -7.96 -1.80
C ARG A 176 -10.99 -8.17 -3.04
N VAL A 177 -11.56 -8.08 -4.25
CA VAL A 177 -10.79 -8.14 -5.50
C VAL A 177 -9.80 -6.98 -5.57
N ARG A 178 -10.22 -5.75 -5.24
CA ARG A 178 -9.32 -4.58 -5.22
C ARG A 178 -8.19 -4.72 -4.19
N LEU A 179 -8.48 -5.18 -2.98
CA LEU A 179 -7.46 -5.46 -1.97
C LEU A 179 -6.44 -6.51 -2.46
N ALA A 180 -6.89 -7.58 -3.13
CA ALA A 180 -6.00 -8.58 -3.71
C ALA A 180 -5.14 -7.99 -4.85
N LEU A 181 -5.71 -7.14 -5.70
CA LEU A 181 -4.97 -6.39 -6.73
C LEU A 181 -3.88 -5.50 -6.12
N TYR A 182 -4.20 -4.76 -5.05
CA TYR A 182 -3.24 -3.86 -4.40
C TYR A 182 -2.14 -4.61 -3.65
N ARG A 183 -2.46 -5.74 -3.00
CA ARG A 183 -1.46 -6.67 -2.44
C ARG A 183 -0.52 -7.18 -3.52
N ALA A 184 -1.06 -7.69 -4.63
CA ALA A 184 -0.26 -8.18 -5.74
C ALA A 184 0.66 -7.07 -6.30
N TYR A 185 0.16 -5.84 -6.46
CA TYR A 185 0.95 -4.71 -6.91
C TYR A 185 2.09 -4.35 -5.94
N LEU A 186 1.80 -4.24 -4.64
CA LEU A 186 2.80 -3.98 -3.61
C LEU A 186 3.90 -5.05 -3.60
N TYR A 187 3.52 -6.33 -3.65
CA TYR A 187 4.46 -7.45 -3.60
C TYR A 187 5.29 -7.58 -4.87
N LEU A 188 4.73 -7.23 -6.04
CA LEU A 188 5.52 -7.09 -7.27
C LEU A 188 6.61 -6.03 -7.09
N ILE A 189 6.26 -4.83 -6.60
CA ILE A 189 7.24 -3.77 -6.33
C ILE A 189 8.35 -4.29 -5.40
N MET A 190 7.99 -4.89 -4.28
CA MET A 190 8.96 -5.39 -3.29
C MET A 190 9.93 -6.40 -3.88
N LEU A 191 9.46 -7.34 -4.71
CA LEU A 191 10.31 -8.35 -5.35
C LEU A 191 11.19 -7.74 -6.44
N ILE A 192 10.60 -6.89 -7.29
CA ILE A 192 11.25 -6.36 -8.49
C ILE A 192 12.29 -5.31 -8.14
N GLU A 193 12.00 -4.40 -7.20
CA GLU A 193 12.91 -3.32 -6.82
C GLU A 193 14.22 -3.82 -6.16
N THR A 194 14.28 -5.08 -5.70
CA THR A 194 15.52 -5.66 -5.18
C THR A 194 16.66 -5.64 -6.19
N VAL A 195 16.36 -5.71 -7.49
CA VAL A 195 17.35 -5.73 -8.57
C VAL A 195 17.93 -4.33 -8.86
N PRO A 196 17.12 -3.30 -9.23
CA PRO A 196 17.66 -1.96 -9.49
C PRO A 196 18.23 -1.29 -8.23
N ARG A 197 17.79 -1.67 -7.02
CA ARG A 197 18.40 -1.20 -5.76
C ARG A 197 19.73 -1.89 -5.44
N ALA A 198 20.19 -2.82 -6.27
CA ALA A 198 21.39 -3.62 -6.05
C ALA A 198 21.43 -4.24 -4.65
N ALA A 199 20.30 -4.77 -4.19
CA ALA A 199 20.18 -5.31 -2.85
C ALA A 199 21.11 -6.52 -2.67
N GLY A 200 21.74 -6.62 -1.50
CA GLY A 200 22.60 -7.76 -1.17
C GLY A 200 21.83 -9.09 -1.21
N GLU A 201 22.52 -10.17 -1.56
CA GLU A 201 21.91 -11.50 -1.78
C GLU A 201 21.07 -11.98 -0.60
N ASP A 202 21.52 -11.72 0.63
CA ASP A 202 20.79 -12.08 1.84
C ASP A 202 19.47 -11.32 2.00
N HIS A 203 19.46 -10.03 1.61
CA HIS A 203 18.22 -9.25 1.60
C HIS A 203 17.28 -9.76 0.51
N VAL A 204 17.79 -10.00 -0.70
CA VAL A 204 17.01 -10.58 -1.81
C VAL A 204 16.34 -11.88 -1.39
N ARG A 205 17.10 -12.78 -0.73
CA ARG A 205 16.58 -14.07 -0.25
C ARG A 205 15.45 -13.88 0.77
N ARG A 206 15.67 -13.03 1.79
CA ARG A 206 14.64 -12.74 2.80
C ARG A 206 13.37 -12.15 2.21
N VAL A 207 13.50 -11.22 1.26
CA VAL A 207 12.35 -10.62 0.58
C VAL A 207 11.60 -11.68 -0.23
N ARG A 208 12.30 -12.54 -0.98
CA ARG A 208 11.64 -13.62 -1.73
C ARG A 208 10.89 -14.58 -0.80
N ASP A 209 11.54 -15.04 0.25
CA ASP A 209 10.96 -16.01 1.18
C ASP A 209 9.70 -15.45 1.89
N ALA A 210 9.71 -14.16 2.23
CA ALA A 210 8.58 -13.51 2.89
C ALA A 210 7.45 -13.08 1.93
N VAL A 211 7.80 -12.57 0.74
CA VAL A 211 6.85 -11.89 -0.15
C VAL A 211 6.28 -12.83 -1.23
N ALA A 212 7.03 -13.83 -1.67
CA ALA A 212 6.56 -14.72 -2.74
C ALA A 212 5.27 -15.48 -2.37
N PRO A 213 5.14 -16.09 -1.17
CA PRO A 213 3.89 -16.75 -0.78
C PRO A 213 2.70 -15.80 -0.74
N GLU A 214 2.93 -14.56 -0.32
CA GLU A 214 1.91 -13.51 -0.23
C GLU A 214 1.45 -13.01 -1.61
N LEU A 215 2.37 -12.90 -2.58
CA LEU A 215 2.03 -12.63 -3.97
C LEU A 215 1.21 -13.78 -4.57
N GLU A 216 1.60 -15.03 -4.33
CA GLU A 216 0.82 -16.18 -4.82
C GLU A 216 -0.58 -16.22 -4.21
N ALA A 217 -0.71 -16.00 -2.91
CA ALA A 217 -2.00 -15.94 -2.23
C ALA A 217 -2.90 -14.84 -2.81
N ALA A 218 -2.37 -13.65 -3.07
CA ALA A 218 -3.12 -12.55 -3.68
C ALA A 218 -3.58 -12.88 -5.11
N LEU A 219 -2.74 -13.55 -5.92
CA LEU A 219 -3.10 -13.98 -7.27
C LEU A 219 -4.18 -15.09 -7.25
N ASP A 220 -4.11 -16.01 -6.30
CA ASP A 220 -5.10 -17.06 -6.12
C ASP A 220 -6.43 -16.52 -5.60
N ASP A 221 -6.41 -15.51 -4.71
CA ASP A 221 -7.60 -14.76 -4.30
C ASP A 221 -8.30 -14.13 -5.50
N ILE A 222 -7.55 -13.49 -6.40
CA ILE A 222 -8.10 -12.93 -7.65
C ILE A 222 -8.77 -14.02 -8.48
N GLY A 223 -8.08 -15.16 -8.70
CA GLY A 223 -8.61 -16.26 -9.50
C GLY A 223 -9.86 -16.93 -8.90
N ARG A 224 -10.00 -16.95 -7.57
CA ARG A 224 -11.23 -17.42 -6.91
C ARG A 224 -12.39 -16.43 -6.99
N LEU A 225 -12.06 -15.13 -6.98
CA LEU A 225 -13.03 -14.05 -6.91
C LEU A 225 -13.44 -13.52 -8.29
N CYS A 226 -12.93 -14.03 -9.41
CA CYS A 226 -13.23 -13.57 -10.77
C CYS A 226 -13.55 -14.75 -11.69
#